data_AF-A0A6J7URR9-F1
#
_entry.id   AF-A0A6J7URR9-F1
#
_cell.length_a   1.000
_cell.length_b   1.000
_cell.length_c   1.000
_cell.angle_alpha   90.00
_cell.angle_beta   90.00
_cell.angle_gamma   90.00
#
_symmetry.space_group_name_H-M   'P 1'
#
loop_
_entity.id
_entity.type
_entity.pdbx_description
1 polymer ?
#
loop_
_entity_poly.entity_id
_entity_poly.type
_entity_poly.pdbx_seq_one_letter_code
_entity_poly.pdbx_strand_id
1 'polypeptide(L)'
;MGQPVAVIEKPSTTPGVIRFELNRSLTGMGHERYASAAQATGNTPGAVLARRLFETGRVGAVHVYANVVTVDLTKGFTSEGLADLVRDLYVYYRPGVEPPSIESLMAAVEAPAAAAEALAGGGGDAMAGVDPRVPPHLIERSRSARARLTGK
;
A
#
# COMPACT_ATOMS: atom_id res chain seq x y z
N MET A 1 -4.62 18.87 -6.92
CA MET A 1 -5.43 17.69 -7.29
C MET A 1 -5.06 16.53 -6.38
N GLY A 2 -5.70 16.50 -5.22
CA GLY A 2 -5.49 15.62 -4.07
C GLY A 2 -6.19 16.31 -2.90
N GLN A 3 -7.14 15.64 -2.25
CA GLN A 3 -7.91 16.27 -1.17
C GLN A 3 -7.12 16.16 0.14
N PRO A 4 -6.86 17.27 0.86
CA PRO A 4 -6.19 17.21 2.15
C PRO A 4 -7.04 16.42 3.14
N VAL A 5 -6.37 15.67 4.01
CA VAL A 5 -7.04 14.96 5.12
C VAL A 5 -7.27 15.98 6.24
N ALA A 6 -8.49 16.06 6.76
CA ALA A 6 -8.72 16.85 7.96
C ALA A 6 -8.19 16.07 9.18
N VAL A 7 -7.38 16.72 10.01
CA VAL A 7 -6.68 16.08 11.12
C VAL A 7 -6.94 16.85 12.41
N ILE A 8 -7.36 16.14 13.45
CA ILE A 8 -7.47 16.65 14.81
C ILE A 8 -6.44 15.92 15.64
N GLU A 9 -5.56 16.68 16.30
CA GLU A 9 -4.62 16.15 17.28
C GLU A 9 -5.30 16.07 18.65
N LYS A 10 -5.19 14.92 19.31
CA LYS A 10 -5.65 14.70 20.67
C LYS A 10 -4.52 14.17 21.54
N PRO A 11 -4.27 14.76 22.71
CA PRO A 11 -3.33 14.20 23.67
C PRO A 11 -3.86 12.86 24.19
N SER A 12 -2.94 11.93 24.48
CA SER A 12 -3.24 10.72 25.24
C SER A 12 -3.04 10.95 26.73
N THR A 13 -3.60 10.07 27.55
CA THR A 13 -3.28 9.99 28.99
C THR A 13 -1.85 9.52 29.24
N THR A 14 -1.25 8.82 28.27
CA THR A 14 0.15 8.40 28.31
C THR A 14 1.04 9.52 27.78
N PRO A 15 1.97 10.08 28.58
CA PRO A 15 2.91 11.08 28.10
C PRO A 15 3.73 10.59 26.91
N GLY A 16 3.95 11.45 25.93
CA GLY A 16 4.67 11.10 24.68
C GLY A 16 3.82 10.39 23.64
N VAL A 17 2.59 9.96 23.97
CA VAL A 17 1.68 9.34 23.00
C VAL A 17 0.64 10.35 22.53
N ILE A 18 0.48 10.44 21.22
CA ILE A 18 -0.42 11.41 20.59
C ILE A 18 -1.30 10.70 19.59
N ARG A 19 -2.55 11.13 19.50
CA ARG A 19 -3.53 10.56 18.59
C ARG A 19 -3.96 11.58 17.56
N PHE A 20 -3.87 11.22 16.29
CA PHE A 20 -4.48 11.94 15.19
C PHE A 20 -5.78 11.25 14.79
N GLU A 21 -6.87 12.00 14.82
CA GLU A 21 -8.16 11.57 14.31
C GLU A 21 -8.42 12.23 12.95
N LEU A 22 -8.77 11.40 11.97
CA LEU A 22 -8.88 11.79 10.57
C LEU A 22 -10.32 11.72 10.09
N ASN A 23 -10.67 12.52 9.10
CA ASN A 23 -11.94 12.39 8.37
C ASN A 23 -11.94 11.23 7.34
N ARG A 24 -10.87 10.42 7.31
CA ARG A 24 -10.68 9.34 6.33
C ARG A 24 -10.09 8.11 6.98
N SER A 25 -10.59 6.93 6.60
CA SER A 25 -9.99 5.66 7.00
C SER A 25 -8.73 5.38 6.18
N LEU A 26 -7.61 5.12 6.85
CA LEU A 26 -6.34 4.72 6.25
C LEU A 26 -6.23 3.20 6.11
N THR A 27 -6.84 2.47 7.05
CA THR A 27 -6.92 1.00 7.03
C THR A 27 -8.38 0.54 7.08
N GLY A 28 -8.62 -0.74 6.77
CA GLY A 28 -9.92 -1.39 6.95
C GLY A 28 -10.11 -1.84 8.40
N MET A 29 -10.37 -3.13 8.60
CA MET A 29 -10.49 -3.74 9.93
C MET A 29 -9.13 -4.10 10.57
N GLY A 30 -8.03 -3.89 9.85
CA GLY A 30 -6.69 -4.26 10.28
C GLY A 30 -6.04 -3.21 11.18
N HIS A 31 -5.33 -3.70 12.20
CA HIS A 31 -4.40 -2.90 13.00
C HIS A 31 -3.00 -2.99 12.39
N GLU A 32 -2.47 -1.86 11.93
CA GLU A 32 -1.09 -1.78 11.44
C GLU A 32 -0.21 -1.19 12.55
N ARG A 33 0.83 -1.91 12.96
CA ARG A 33 1.80 -1.48 13.99
C ARG A 33 3.19 -1.49 13.38
N TYR A 34 3.92 -0.39 13.59
CA TYR A 34 5.27 -0.22 13.10
C TYR A 34 6.16 0.27 14.24
N ALA A 35 7.27 -0.43 14.46
CA ALA A 35 8.32 -0.01 15.40
C ALA A 35 9.51 0.65 14.68
N SER A 36 9.55 0.64 13.35
CA SER A 36 10.58 1.29 12.54
C SER A 36 10.17 1.47 11.08
N ALA A 37 10.88 2.32 10.34
CA ALA A 37 10.70 2.50 8.90
C ALA A 37 10.92 1.20 8.11
N ALA A 38 11.82 0.33 8.56
CA ALA A 38 12.11 -0.95 7.92
C ALA A 38 10.93 -1.95 7.99
N GLN A 39 10.11 -1.87 9.05
CA GLN A 39 8.89 -2.68 9.17
C GLN A 39 7.73 -2.15 8.32
N ALA A 40 7.77 -0.87 7.95
CA ALA A 40 6.75 -0.23 7.13
C ALA A 40 6.96 -0.57 5.65
N THR A 41 6.82 -1.84 5.31
CA THR A 41 6.99 -2.36 3.93
C THR A 41 5.71 -2.19 3.10
N GLY A 42 5.87 -2.04 1.79
CA GLY A 42 4.74 -1.92 0.84
C GLY A 42 4.18 -0.50 0.71
N ASN A 43 3.07 -0.39 -0.03
CA ASN A 43 2.47 0.89 -0.43
C ASN A 43 1.10 1.15 0.21
N THR A 44 0.78 0.52 1.35
CA THR A 44 -0.44 0.88 2.09
C THR A 44 -0.32 2.32 2.61
N PRO A 45 -1.45 3.06 2.75
CA PRO A 45 -1.40 4.41 3.31
C PRO A 45 -0.75 4.47 4.70
N GLY A 46 -1.00 3.46 5.55
CA GLY A 46 -0.38 3.34 6.86
C GLY A 46 1.12 3.13 6.79
N ALA A 47 1.62 2.26 5.91
CA ALA A 47 3.06 2.05 5.72
C ALA A 47 3.77 3.31 5.18
N VAL A 48 3.17 3.99 4.19
CA VAL A 48 3.71 5.24 3.64
C VAL A 48 3.78 6.32 4.73
N LEU A 49 2.71 6.47 5.51
CA LEU A 49 2.66 7.45 6.59
C LEU A 49 3.69 7.13 7.68
N ALA A 50 3.79 5.86 8.09
CA ALA A 50 4.75 5.41 9.09
C ALA A 50 6.19 5.75 8.67
N ARG A 51 6.58 5.48 7.42
CA ARG A 51 7.92 5.85 6.91
C ARG A 51 8.19 7.34 7.03
N ARG A 52 7.26 8.19 6.55
CA ARG A 52 7.38 9.66 6.64
C ARG A 52 7.52 10.14 8.09
N LEU A 53 6.78 9.52 9.02
CA LEU A 53 6.87 9.85 10.44
C LEU A 53 8.23 9.44 11.03
N PHE A 54 8.74 8.26 10.70
CA PHE A 54 10.05 7.81 11.16
C PHE A 54 11.22 8.62 10.57
N GLU A 55 11.11 9.09 9.32
CA GLU A 55 12.11 9.95 8.66
C GLU A 55 12.34 11.28 9.41
N THR A 56 11.38 11.72 10.24
CA THR A 56 11.58 12.91 11.11
C THR A 56 12.60 12.69 12.22
N GLY A 57 12.90 11.43 12.57
CA GLY A 57 13.72 11.06 13.72
C GLY A 57 13.07 11.28 15.08
N ARG A 58 11.80 11.73 15.12
CA ARG A 58 11.08 12.11 16.35
C ARG A 58 10.14 11.02 16.87
N VAL A 59 9.87 10.01 16.06
CA VAL A 59 8.82 8.99 16.32
C VAL A 59 9.46 7.64 16.61
N GLY A 60 9.06 7.01 17.71
CA GLY A 60 9.53 5.70 18.15
C GLY A 60 8.62 4.55 17.71
N ALA A 61 7.31 4.79 17.60
CA ALA A 61 6.36 3.80 17.10
C ALA A 61 5.13 4.46 16.47
N VAL A 62 4.50 3.77 15.53
CA VAL A 62 3.27 4.20 14.86
C VAL A 62 2.27 3.05 14.87
N HIS A 63 1.03 3.36 15.26
CA HIS A 63 -0.10 2.44 15.15
C HIS A 63 -1.23 3.10 14.37
N VAL A 64 -1.73 2.41 13.35
CA VAL A 64 -2.80 2.89 12.48
C VAL A 64 -3.97 1.92 12.59
N TYR A 65 -5.16 2.46 12.87
CA TYR A 65 -6.40 1.70 12.87
C TYR A 65 -7.53 2.59 12.37
N ALA A 66 -8.20 2.16 11.30
CA ALA A 66 -9.24 2.91 10.63
C ALA A 66 -8.78 4.35 10.33
N ASN A 67 -9.43 5.35 10.93
CA ASN A 67 -9.13 6.77 10.81
C ASN A 67 -8.29 7.34 11.96
N VAL A 68 -7.71 6.48 12.79
CA VAL A 68 -6.93 6.87 13.97
C VAL A 68 -5.46 6.49 13.77
N VAL A 69 -4.58 7.46 13.95
CA VAL A 69 -3.13 7.25 13.96
C VAL A 69 -2.62 7.59 15.35
N THR A 70 -2.09 6.60 16.05
CA THR A 70 -1.42 6.78 17.34
C THR A 70 0.08 6.80 17.10
N VAL A 71 0.75 7.84 17.59
CA VAL A 71 2.19 8.05 17.46
C VAL A 71 2.80 8.06 18.84
N ASP A 72 3.85 7.26 19.03
CA ASP A 72 4.70 7.31 20.21
C ASP A 72 5.93 8.16 19.88
N LEU A 73 6.09 9.27 20.59
CA LEU A 73 7.20 10.18 20.41
C LEU A 73 8.44 9.67 21.14
N THR A 74 9.59 9.82 20.48
CA THR A 74 10.88 9.68 21.16
C THR A 74 11.03 10.73 22.26
N LYS A 75 11.76 10.38 23.33
CA LYS A 75 11.90 11.24 24.50
C LYS A 75 12.52 12.60 24.13
N GLY A 76 11.91 13.68 24.62
CA GLY A 76 12.39 15.04 24.39
C GLY A 76 11.87 15.71 23.12
N PHE A 77 11.07 15.01 22.31
CA PHE A 77 10.42 15.59 21.13
C PHE A 77 8.95 15.93 21.36
N THR A 78 8.43 16.84 20.54
CA THR A 78 7.02 17.27 20.51
C THR A 78 6.34 16.77 19.23
N SER A 79 5.01 16.87 19.15
CA SER A 79 4.21 16.58 17.95
C SER A 79 4.29 17.64 16.86
N GLU A 80 5.03 18.72 17.08
CA GLU A 80 5.01 19.89 16.20
C GLU A 80 5.34 19.50 14.75
N GLY A 81 4.43 19.85 13.85
CA GLY A 81 4.52 19.56 12.41
C GLY A 81 4.14 18.12 11.99
N LEU A 82 3.93 17.18 12.92
CA LEU A 82 3.58 15.80 12.56
C LEU A 82 2.18 15.69 11.94
N ALA A 83 1.24 16.55 12.35
CA ALA A 83 -0.08 16.60 11.76
C ALA A 83 -0.04 16.97 10.26
N ASP A 84 0.93 17.77 9.84
CA ASP A 84 1.08 18.21 8.44
C ASP A 84 1.42 17.02 7.53
N LEU A 85 2.27 16.09 8.01
CA LEU A 85 2.61 14.86 7.30
C LEU A 85 1.39 13.97 7.04
N VAL A 86 0.43 13.97 7.98
CA VAL A 86 -0.82 13.23 7.84
C VAL A 86 -1.78 13.95 6.88
N ARG A 87 -1.88 15.28 6.96
CA ARG A 87 -2.70 16.09 6.03
C ARG A 87 -2.26 15.91 4.57
N ASP A 88 -0.95 15.82 4.37
CA ASP A 88 -0.30 15.73 3.07
C ASP A 88 -0.23 14.30 2.52
N LEU A 89 -0.79 13.30 3.21
CA LEU A 89 -0.66 11.91 2.80
C LEU A 89 -1.15 11.66 1.36
N TYR A 90 -2.25 12.31 0.96
CA TYR A 90 -2.85 12.19 -0.37
C TYR A 90 -2.64 13.43 -1.26
N VAL A 91 -1.72 14.32 -0.89
CA VAL A 91 -1.40 15.51 -1.66
C VAL A 91 -0.16 15.24 -2.52
N TYR A 92 -0.38 15.05 -3.81
CA TYR A 92 0.69 14.69 -4.76
C TYR A 92 1.42 15.90 -5.33
N TYR A 93 0.69 16.97 -5.63
CA TYR A 93 1.24 18.21 -6.18
C TYR A 93 1.38 19.24 -5.06
N ARG A 94 2.57 19.27 -4.45
CA ARG A 94 2.93 20.31 -3.47
C ARG A 94 3.87 21.32 -4.12
N PRO A 95 3.82 22.60 -3.72
CA PRO A 95 4.82 23.57 -4.14
C PRO A 95 6.24 23.03 -3.87
N GLY A 96 7.09 22.97 -4.90
CA GLY A 96 8.47 22.49 -4.79
C GLY A 96 8.68 20.97 -4.86
N VAL A 97 7.63 20.17 -5.02
CA VAL A 97 7.78 18.72 -5.30
C VAL A 97 7.57 18.48 -6.79
N GLU A 98 8.63 18.04 -7.47
CA GLU A 98 8.55 17.70 -8.89
C GLU A 98 7.70 16.43 -9.09
N PRO A 99 6.69 16.47 -9.97
CA PRO A 99 5.90 15.29 -10.28
C PRO A 99 6.78 14.19 -10.88
N PRO A 100 6.63 12.93 -10.46
CA PRO A 100 7.25 11.79 -11.12
C PRO A 100 7.02 11.81 -12.64
N SER A 101 8.09 11.56 -13.38
CA SER A 101 8.04 11.49 -14.84
C SER A 101 7.16 10.33 -15.31
N ILE A 102 6.61 10.45 -16.52
CA ILE A 102 5.81 9.39 -17.13
C ILE A 102 6.63 8.10 -17.25
N GLU A 103 7.92 8.20 -17.61
CA GLU A 103 8.83 7.04 -17.68
C GLU A 103 8.99 6.34 -16.33
N SER A 104 9.15 7.09 -15.24
CA SER A 104 9.22 6.55 -13.88
C SER A 104 7.92 5.83 -13.49
N LEU A 105 6.77 6.42 -13.85
CA LEU A 105 5.47 5.81 -13.61
C LEU A 105 5.27 4.53 -14.44
N MET A 106 5.71 4.50 -15.71
CA MET A 106 5.62 3.33 -16.58
C MET A 106 6.54 2.20 -16.10
N ALA A 107 7.76 2.51 -15.68
CA ALA A 107 8.69 1.53 -15.12
C ALA A 107 8.14 0.87 -13.84
N ALA A 108 7.42 1.62 -13.00
CA ALA A 108 6.77 1.08 -11.81
C ALA A 108 5.62 0.09 -12.12
N VAL A 109 5.01 0.17 -13.31
CA VAL A 109 3.97 -0.75 -13.79
C VAL A 109 4.57 -1.99 -14.46
N GLU A 110 5.71 -1.86 -15.15
CA GLU A 110 6.40 -2.99 -15.78
C GLU A 110 7.09 -3.91 -14.77
N ALA A 111 7.60 -3.39 -13.64
CA ALA A 111 8.23 -4.19 -12.60
C ALA A 111 7.34 -5.35 -12.05
N PRO A 112 6.06 -5.15 -11.72
CA PRO A 112 5.18 -6.26 -11.33
C PRO A 112 4.80 -7.18 -12.50
N ALA A 113 4.79 -6.70 -13.75
CA ALA A 113 4.53 -7.53 -14.93
C ALA A 113 5.70 -8.47 -15.25
N ALA A 114 6.93 -7.98 -15.19
CA ALA A 114 8.14 -8.77 -15.38
C ALA A 114 8.31 -9.85 -14.29
N ALA A 115 7.93 -9.55 -13.04
CA ALA A 115 7.92 -10.55 -11.96
C ALA A 115 6.87 -11.66 -12.21
N ALA A 116 5.71 -11.31 -12.78
CA ALA A 116 4.68 -12.28 -13.16
C ALA A 116 5.10 -13.13 -14.37
N GLU A 117 5.87 -12.58 -15.31
CA GLU A 117 6.44 -13.32 -16.45
C GLU A 117 7.58 -14.26 -16.05
N ALA A 118 8.43 -13.85 -15.09
CA ALA A 118 9.49 -14.70 -14.55
C ALA A 118 8.93 -15.96 -13.84
N LEU A 119 7.76 -15.86 -13.21
CA LEU A 119 7.03 -16.99 -12.62
C LEU A 119 6.40 -17.92 -13.69
N ALA A 120 6.17 -17.42 -14.90
CA ALA A 120 5.62 -18.20 -16.02
C ALA A 120 6.70 -18.92 -16.86
N GLY A 121 7.99 -18.63 -16.65
CA GLY A 121 9.10 -19.19 -17.42
C GLY A 121 9.54 -20.61 -17.05
N GLY A 122 8.85 -21.29 -16.13
CA GLY A 122 9.22 -22.61 -15.62
C GLY A 122 8.40 -23.75 -16.20
N GLY A 123 8.76 -24.23 -17.40
CA GLY A 123 8.56 -25.64 -17.79
C GLY A 123 7.60 -25.93 -18.96
N GLY A 124 8.20 -26.31 -20.10
CA GLY A 124 7.84 -27.50 -20.87
C GLY A 124 6.63 -27.44 -21.80
N ASP A 125 6.92 -27.33 -23.10
CA ASP A 125 6.11 -27.77 -24.25
C ASP A 125 4.57 -27.63 -24.11
N ALA A 126 4.10 -26.38 -24.17
CA ALA A 126 2.68 -26.08 -24.26
C ALA A 126 2.18 -26.41 -25.68
N MET A 127 1.37 -27.48 -25.76
CA MET A 127 0.45 -27.78 -26.85
C MET A 127 -0.05 -26.50 -27.53
N ALA A 128 0.32 -26.34 -28.80
CA ALA A 128 0.07 -25.13 -29.59
C ALA A 128 -1.38 -24.62 -29.43
N GLY A 129 -1.52 -23.42 -28.87
CA GLY A 129 -2.77 -22.65 -28.82
C GLY A 129 -3.50 -22.58 -27.47
N VAL A 130 -2.94 -23.11 -26.38
CA VAL A 130 -3.56 -23.02 -25.04
C VAL A 130 -2.73 -22.13 -24.11
N ASP A 131 -3.37 -21.08 -23.56
CA ASP A 131 -2.72 -20.17 -22.61
C ASP A 131 -2.31 -20.94 -21.33
N PRO A 132 -1.03 -20.89 -20.92
CA PRO A 132 -0.52 -21.61 -19.75
C PRO A 132 -1.14 -21.16 -18.42
N ARG A 133 -1.83 -20.01 -18.37
CA ARG A 133 -2.52 -19.53 -17.17
C ARG A 133 -3.85 -20.25 -16.91
N VAL A 134 -4.36 -21.03 -17.86
CA VAL A 134 -5.64 -21.72 -17.70
C VAL A 134 -5.43 -23.05 -16.95
N PRO A 135 -6.08 -23.25 -15.78
CA PRO A 135 -6.00 -24.51 -15.07
C PRO A 135 -6.43 -25.72 -15.91
N PRO A 136 -5.74 -26.87 -15.84
CA PRO A 136 -5.93 -28.03 -16.73
C PRO A 136 -7.36 -28.60 -16.70
N HIS A 137 -7.98 -28.62 -15.52
CA HIS A 137 -9.36 -29.11 -15.35
C HIS A 137 -10.41 -28.26 -16.11
N LEU A 138 -10.14 -27.00 -16.41
CA LEU A 138 -11.04 -26.14 -17.21
C LEU A 138 -10.95 -26.46 -18.70
N ILE A 139 -9.76 -26.82 -19.18
CA ILE A 139 -9.52 -27.23 -20.57
C ILE A 139 -10.29 -28.53 -20.85
N GLU A 140 -10.23 -29.50 -19.95
CA GLU A 140 -10.97 -30.77 -20.04
C GLU A 140 -12.49 -30.56 -20.03
N ARG A 141 -12.99 -29.68 -19.16
CA ARG A 141 -14.40 -29.28 -19.12
C ARG A 141 -14.84 -28.63 -20.44
N SER A 142 -14.02 -27.77 -21.02
CA SER A 142 -14.34 -27.11 -22.30
C SER A 142 -14.39 -28.09 -23.47
N ARG A 143 -13.47 -29.06 -23.52
CA ARG A 143 -13.44 -30.12 -24.54
C ARG A 143 -14.65 -31.02 -24.44
N SER A 144 -15.00 -31.47 -23.23
CA SER A 144 -16.18 -32.31 -23.01
C SER A 144 -17.49 -31.57 -23.32
N ALA A 145 -17.58 -30.28 -23.01
CA ALA A 145 -18.72 -29.46 -23.39
C ALA A 145 -18.86 -29.31 -24.91
N ARG A 146 -17.75 -29.08 -25.63
CA ARG A 146 -17.75 -29.02 -27.11
C ARG A 146 -18.14 -30.34 -27.75
N ALA A 147 -17.60 -31.46 -27.25
CA ALA A 147 -17.95 -32.79 -27.76
C ALA A 147 -19.45 -33.11 -27.58
N ARG A 148 -20.07 -32.67 -26.48
CA ARG A 148 -21.52 -32.77 -26.26
C ARG A 148 -22.33 -31.90 -27.21
N LEU A 149 -21.79 -30.74 -27.59
CA LEU A 149 -22.45 -29.79 -28.49
C LEU A 149 -22.40 -30.27 -29.95
N THR A 150 -21.31 -30.91 -30.38
CA THR A 150 -21.14 -31.44 -31.74
C THR A 150 -21.65 -32.87 -31.92
N GLY A 151 -22.03 -33.54 -30.84
CA GLY A 151 -22.49 -34.93 -30.81
C GLY A 151 -24.01 -35.11 -30.77
N LYS A 152 -24.79 -34.14 -31.27
CA LYS A 152 -26.23 -34.25 -31.53
C LYS A 152 -26.53 -33.92 -32.98
#